data_AF-A0A3C1SC41-F1
#
_entry.id   AF-A0A3C1SC41-F1
#
_cell.length_a   1.000
_cell.length_b   1.000
_cell.length_c   1.000
_cell.angle_alpha   90.00
_cell.angle_beta   90.00
_cell.angle_gamma   90.00
#
_symmetry.space_group_name_H-M   'P 1'
#
loop_
_entity.id
_entity.type
_entity.pdbx_description
1 polymer ?
#
loop_
_entity_poly.entity_id
_entity_poly.type
_entity_poly.pdbx_seq_one_letter_code
_entity_poly.pdbx_strand_id
1 'polypeptide(L)'
;MSELNSSAFVLKGDKTMMHTLMLEVPENLYEPLSKSAQQTGLTIEELALKWLMSAVSPINDPLENFIGAFSSNVPDWSDQHDKYLSQNLMNDGK
;
A
#
# COMPACT_ATOMS: atom_id res chain seq x y z
N MET A 1 -17.47 19.14 40.59
CA MET A 1 -17.32 17.87 39.85
C MET A 1 -17.64 18.17 38.40
N SER A 2 -16.64 18.64 37.64
CA SER A 2 -15.74 17.80 36.81
C SER A 2 -16.49 17.38 35.54
N GLU A 3 -16.35 18.17 34.46
CA GLU A 3 -15.36 17.98 33.35
C GLU A 3 -15.88 16.90 32.37
N LEU A 4 -15.95 17.07 31.05
CA LEU A 4 -14.88 17.49 30.13
C LEU A 4 -15.45 18.05 28.81
N ASN A 5 -14.72 19.01 28.26
CA ASN A 5 -14.75 19.46 26.87
C ASN A 5 -14.48 18.30 25.89
N SER A 6 -15.15 18.32 24.72
CA SER A 6 -14.50 17.91 23.48
C SER A 6 -15.17 18.54 22.26
N SER A 7 -14.58 19.67 21.87
CA SER A 7 -14.29 20.10 20.51
C SER A 7 -15.24 19.63 19.40
N ALA A 8 -16.19 20.52 19.08
CA ALA A 8 -16.84 20.55 17.78
C ALA A 8 -15.78 20.76 16.68
N PHE A 9 -15.45 19.69 15.95
CA PHE A 9 -14.66 19.80 14.71
C PHE A 9 -15.63 20.10 13.56
N VAL A 10 -15.91 21.39 13.34
CA VAL A 10 -16.69 21.86 12.20
C VAL A 10 -15.80 21.80 10.95
N LEU A 11 -15.91 20.72 10.18
CA LEU A 11 -15.42 20.72 8.80
C LEU A 11 -16.54 21.21 7.88
N LYS A 12 -16.36 22.44 7.40
CA LYS A 12 -17.15 23.05 6.34
C LYS A 12 -16.60 22.56 4.99
N GLY A 13 -17.44 21.92 4.18
CA GLY A 13 -17.20 21.74 2.74
C GLY A 13 -17.02 20.30 2.25
N ASP A 14 -18.13 19.56 2.25
CA ASP A 14 -18.61 18.60 1.25
C ASP A 14 -19.44 17.57 1.99
N LYS A 15 -20.73 17.47 1.63
CA LYS A 15 -21.63 16.50 2.25
C LYS A 15 -21.25 15.13 1.67
N THR A 16 -20.17 14.53 2.17
CA THR A 16 -19.81 13.15 1.83
C THR A 16 -20.97 12.28 2.30
N MET A 17 -21.73 11.75 1.34
CA MET A 17 -22.79 10.81 1.65
C MET A 17 -22.12 9.55 2.19
N MET A 18 -22.19 9.38 3.50
CA MET A 18 -21.64 8.22 4.20
C MET A 18 -22.53 7.01 3.89
N HIS A 19 -21.91 5.91 3.48
CA HIS A 19 -22.59 4.65 3.24
C HIS A 19 -22.02 3.60 4.19
N THR A 20 -22.91 2.79 4.78
CA THR A 20 -22.51 1.67 5.64
C THR A 20 -22.46 0.41 4.80
N LEU A 21 -21.34 -0.31 4.88
CA LEU A 21 -21.13 -1.59 4.23
C LEU A 21 -20.94 -2.66 5.30
N MET A 22 -21.75 -3.72 5.25
CA MET A 22 -21.62 -4.89 6.12
C MET A 22 -20.99 -6.01 5.31
N LEU A 23 -19.86 -6.55 5.77
CA LEU A 23 -19.16 -7.66 5.12
C LEU A 23 -19.18 -8.89 6.00
N GLU A 24 -19.58 -10.01 5.41
CA GLU A 24 -19.30 -11.34 5.98
C GLU A 24 -17.92 -11.77 5.46
N VAL A 25 -16.93 -11.76 6.36
CA VAL A 25 -15.54 -12.10 6.02
C VAL A 25 -15.26 -13.53 6.46
N PRO A 26 -14.84 -14.43 5.54
CA PRO A 26 -14.39 -15.76 5.88
C PRO A 26 -13.23 -15.75 6.89
N GLU A 27 -13.20 -16.70 7.83
CA GLU A 27 -12.18 -16.77 8.89
C GLU A 27 -10.75 -16.78 8.35
N ASN A 28 -10.52 -17.45 7.22
CA ASN A 28 -9.20 -17.53 6.57
C ASN A 28 -8.69 -16.17 6.04
N LEU A 29 -9.57 -15.17 5.91
CA LEU A 29 -9.21 -13.79 5.55
C LEU A 29 -9.20 -12.86 6.77
N TYR A 30 -10.04 -13.13 7.76
CA TYR A 30 -10.12 -12.33 8.99
C TYR A 30 -8.80 -12.37 9.78
N GLU A 31 -8.23 -13.56 9.98
CA GLU A 31 -6.99 -13.76 10.72
C GLU A 31 -5.78 -12.99 10.13
N PRO A 32 -5.48 -13.10 8.82
CA PRO A 32 -4.46 -12.27 8.17
C PRO A 32 -4.74 -10.77 8.28
N LEU A 33 -5.99 -10.35 8.10
CA LEU A 33 -6.38 -8.94 8.15
C LEU A 33 -6.16 -8.35 9.55
N SER A 34 -6.53 -9.08 10.60
CA SER A 34 -6.28 -8.71 12.00
C SER A 34 -4.80 -8.53 12.30
N LYS A 35 -3.97 -9.49 11.85
CA LYS A 35 -2.51 -9.41 12.01
C LYS A 35 -1.91 -8.18 11.30
N SER A 36 -2.34 -7.90 10.07
CA SER A 36 -1.90 -6.71 9.34
C SER A 36 -2.34 -5.40 10.01
N ALA A 37 -3.55 -5.37 10.59
CA ALA A 37 -4.05 -4.22 11.35
C ALA A 37 -3.18 -3.96 12.59
N GLN A 38 -2.86 -5.01 13.35
CA GLN A 38 -1.95 -4.92 14.51
C GLN A 38 -0.56 -4.41 14.14
N GLN A 39 0.02 -4.90 13.03
CA GLN A 39 1.34 -4.48 12.56
C GLN A 39 1.39 -3.01 12.13
N THR A 40 0.26 -2.48 11.65
CA THR A 40 0.17 -1.09 11.17
C THR A 40 -0.37 -0.13 12.23
N GLY A 41 -0.80 -0.63 13.39
CA GLY A 41 -1.40 0.16 14.46
C GLY A 41 -2.79 0.70 14.11
N LEU A 42 -3.47 0.10 13.13
CA LEU A 42 -4.80 0.49 12.68
C LEU A 42 -5.86 -0.49 13.20
N THR A 43 -7.12 -0.08 13.22
CA THR A 43 -8.22 -1.05 13.37
C THR A 43 -8.43 -1.84 12.08
N ILE A 44 -9.15 -2.95 12.19
CA ILE A 44 -9.49 -3.80 11.04
C ILE A 44 -10.34 -3.01 10.03
N GLU A 45 -11.28 -2.21 10.50
CA GLU A 45 -12.16 -1.38 9.67
C GLU A 45 -11.38 -0.28 8.94
N GLU A 46 -10.44 0.38 9.63
CA GLU A 46 -9.59 1.40 9.04
C GLU A 46 -8.68 0.81 7.95
N LEU A 47 -8.09 -0.35 8.22
CA LEU A 47 -7.25 -1.05 7.26
C LEU A 47 -8.07 -1.53 6.06
N ALA A 48 -9.25 -2.10 6.29
CA ALA A 48 -10.16 -2.55 5.24
C ALA A 48 -10.62 -1.39 4.35
N LEU A 49 -10.98 -0.25 4.95
CA LEU A 49 -11.35 0.95 4.19
C LEU A 49 -10.17 1.47 3.37
N LYS A 50 -8.96 1.52 3.95
CA LYS A 50 -7.74 1.92 3.25
C LYS A 50 -7.42 1.03 2.04
N TRP A 51 -7.54 -0.28 2.21
CA TRP A 51 -7.33 -1.24 1.11
C TRP A 51 -8.42 -1.14 0.06
N LEU A 52 -9.68 -0.99 0.47
CA LEU A 52 -10.79 -0.76 -0.46
C LEU A 52 -10.55 0.50 -1.29
N MET A 53 -10.20 1.62 -0.65
CA MET A 53 -9.83 2.87 -1.33
C MET A 53 -8.68 2.66 -2.32
N SER A 54 -7.66 1.90 -1.95
CA SER A 54 -6.53 1.59 -2.85
C SER A 54 -6.95 0.72 -4.04
N ALA A 55 -7.90 -0.20 -3.84
CA ALA A 55 -8.36 -1.13 -4.88
C ALA A 55 -9.31 -0.46 -5.88
N VAL A 56 -10.14 0.49 -5.42
CA VAL A 56 -11.03 1.27 -6.31
C VAL A 56 -10.36 2.54 -6.87
N SER A 57 -9.23 2.96 -6.32
CA SER A 57 -8.46 4.05 -6.92
C SER A 57 -8.06 3.62 -8.34
N PRO A 58 -8.29 4.45 -9.37
CA PRO A 58 -7.86 4.13 -10.72
C PRO A 58 -6.37 3.79 -10.68
N ILE A 59 -6.04 2.63 -11.23
CA ILE A 59 -4.66 2.18 -11.43
C ILE A 59 -4.09 3.08 -12.53
N ASN A 60 -3.70 4.30 -12.17
CA ASN A 60 -2.63 4.97 -12.88
C ASN A 60 -1.38 4.29 -12.35
N ASP A 61 -0.88 3.27 -13.06
CA ASP A 61 0.41 2.68 -12.72
C ASP A 61 1.48 3.76 -12.97
N PRO A 62 2.03 4.39 -11.92
CA PRO A 62 3.03 5.43 -12.10
C PRO A 62 4.32 4.87 -12.70
N LEU A 63 4.50 3.54 -12.67
CA LEU A 63 5.64 2.83 -13.22
C LEU A 63 5.45 2.41 -14.68
N GLU A 64 4.24 2.53 -15.24
CA GLU A 64 3.96 2.19 -16.64
C GLU A 64 4.85 2.99 -17.60
N ASN A 65 5.07 4.28 -17.31
CA ASN A 65 5.98 5.14 -18.07
C ASN A 65 7.47 4.80 -17.88
N PHE A 66 7.81 3.97 -16.90
CA PHE A 66 9.18 3.55 -16.60
C PHE A 66 9.53 2.18 -17.21
N ILE A 67 8.53 1.40 -17.66
CA ILE A 67 8.76 0.17 -18.41
C ILE A 67 9.47 0.52 -19.73
N GLY A 68 10.74 0.12 -19.85
CA GLY A 68 11.57 0.41 -21.02
C GLY A 68 12.17 1.82 -21.08
N ALA A 69 11.97 2.67 -20.05
CA ALA A 69 12.53 4.02 -20.02
C ALA A 69 14.05 4.04 -19.81
N PHE A 70 14.63 2.95 -19.30
CA PHE A 70 16.07 2.82 -19.09
C PHE A 70 16.73 2.17 -20.30
N SER A 71 17.31 2.99 -21.17
CA SER A 71 18.22 2.53 -22.22
C SER A 71 19.60 2.28 -21.61
N SER A 72 19.94 1.00 -21.41
CA SER A 72 21.30 0.58 -21.06
C SER A 72 22.10 0.26 -22.32
N ASN A 73 23.39 0.57 -22.30
CA ASN A 73 24.33 0.12 -23.35
C ASN A 73 24.69 -1.37 -23.21
N VAL A 74 24.06 -2.07 -22.27
CA VAL A 74 24.17 -3.51 -22.03
C VAL A 74 22.89 -4.18 -22.57
N PRO A 75 22.93 -4.75 -23.78
CA PRO A 75 21.73 -5.18 -24.51
C PRO A 75 20.94 -6.31 -23.84
N ASP A 76 21.59 -7.10 -22.99
CA ASP A 76 21.09 -8.31 -22.33
C ASP A 76 21.05 -8.17 -20.81
N TRP A 77 21.18 -6.95 -20.28
CA TRP A 77 21.08 -6.67 -18.84
C TRP A 77 19.78 -7.25 -18.27
N SER A 78 18.66 -7.13 -19.01
CA SER A 78 17.38 -7.65 -18.55
C SER A 78 17.33 -9.17 -18.34
N ASP A 79 18.11 -9.91 -19.14
CA ASP A 79 18.09 -11.37 -19.15
C ASP A 79 19.25 -11.96 -18.33
N GLN A 80 20.32 -11.20 -18.13
CA GLN A 80 21.54 -11.62 -17.42
C GLN A 80 21.78 -10.84 -16.12
N HIS A 81 20.76 -10.19 -15.55
CA HIS A 81 20.86 -9.43 -14.30
C HIS A 81 21.58 -10.19 -13.19
N ASP A 82 21.22 -11.46 -12.97
CA ASP A 82 21.82 -12.30 -11.93
C ASP A 82 23.34 -12.48 -12.13
N LYS A 83 23.77 -12.63 -13.37
CA LYS A 83 25.18 -12.80 -13.73
C LYS A 83 25.96 -11.49 -13.52
N TYR A 84 25.40 -10.35 -13.94
CA TYR A 84 26.03 -9.05 -13.72
C TYR A 84 26.09 -8.67 -12.24
N LEU A 85 25.05 -8.97 -11.48
CA LEU A 85 25.02 -8.72 -10.04
C LEU A 85 26.04 -9.61 -9.32
N SER A 86 26.11 -10.88 -9.68
CA SER A 86 27.09 -11.83 -9.13
C SER A 86 28.53 -11.43 -9.44
N GLN A 87 28.81 -10.94 -10.64
CA GLN A 87 30.15 -10.47 -11.04
C GLN A 87 30.61 -9.25 -10.23
N ASN A 88 29.71 -8.30 -9.93
CA ASN A 88 30.05 -7.14 -9.10
C ASN A 88 30.35 -7.55 -7.66
N LEU A 89 29.56 -8.46 -7.09
CA LEU A 89 29.80 -8.99 -5.73
C LEU A 89 31.11 -9.78 -5.61
N MET A 90 31.55 -10.44 -6.68
CA MET A 90 32.84 -11.13 -6.72
C MET A 90 34.02 -10.17 -6.91
N ASN A 91 33.80 -9.01 -7.53
CA ASN A 91 34.84 -8.01 -7.78
C ASN A 91 35.08 -7.08 -6.57
N ASP A 92 34.06 -6.86 -5.74
CA ASP A 92 34.16 -6.07 -4.49
C ASP A 92 34.77 -6.87 -3.31
N GLY A 93 35.03 -8.16 -3.51
CA GLY A 93 35.67 -9.07 -2.54
C GLY A 93 37.21 -9.10 -2.59
N LYS A 94 37.86 -7.98 -2.93
CA LYS A 94 39.33 -7.83 -2.83
C LYS A 94 39.74 -6.99 -1.63
#